data_AF-A0A5F9CA65-F1
#
_entry.id   AF-A0A5F9CA65-F1
#
_cell.length_a   1.000
_cell.length_b   1.000
_cell.length_c   1.000
_cell.angle_alpha   90.00
_cell.angle_beta   90.00
_cell.angle_gamma   90.00
#
_symmetry.space_group_name_H-M   'P 1'
#
loop_
_entity.id
_entity.type
_entity.pdbx_description
1 polymer ?
#
loop_
_entity_poly.entity_id
_entity_poly.type
_entity_poly.pdbx_seq_one_letter_code
_entity_poly.pdbx_strand_id
1 'polypeptide(L)'
;MLGRSPLTCILLVAVATCAVAQHAPPWTEDCRKSTYPPSGPTFRGQVPWYTINLDLPPYKRWHELMVDKAATVKVLVNSLKNVVNAFVPSGKIMQMVDEKLPSMLGNFPGPFEEEMKGIADVTGIPLGNVHFVAKTSIKYFKIFLRHDINVVNCIDLKYTDQ
;
A
#
# COMPACT_ATOMS: atom_id res chain seq x y z
N MET A 1 -52.46 32.13 -8.97
CA MET A 1 -51.02 32.12 -9.32
C MET A 1 -50.25 31.84 -8.05
N LEU A 2 -49.58 30.69 -7.98
CA LEU A 2 -49.00 30.13 -6.75
C LEU A 2 -47.82 31.01 -6.29
N GLY A 3 -48.00 31.72 -5.16
CA GLY A 3 -46.99 32.60 -4.58
C GLY A 3 -45.77 31.81 -4.14
N ARG A 4 -44.65 31.99 -4.85
CA ARG A 4 -43.38 31.33 -4.56
C ARG A 4 -42.82 31.95 -3.28
N SER A 5 -43.02 31.26 -2.16
CA SER A 5 -42.60 31.73 -0.83
C SER A 5 -41.09 31.96 -0.80
N PRO A 6 -40.62 33.08 -0.21
CA PRO A 6 -39.19 33.38 -0.09
C PRO A 6 -38.43 32.28 0.66
N LEU A 7 -39.10 31.56 1.56
CA LEU A 7 -38.57 30.40 2.28
C LEU A 7 -38.21 29.24 1.35
N THR A 8 -38.98 29.02 0.29
CA THR A 8 -38.72 27.95 -0.68
C THR A 8 -37.47 28.27 -1.53
N CYS A 9 -37.25 29.55 -1.84
CA CYS A 9 -36.04 29.99 -2.52
C CYS A 9 -34.79 29.88 -1.62
N ILE A 10 -34.90 30.23 -0.33
CA ILE A 10 -33.80 30.11 0.64
C ILE A 10 -33.40 28.64 0.86
N LEU A 11 -34.38 27.75 1.00
CA LEU A 11 -34.13 26.31 1.13
C LEU A 11 -33.44 25.71 -0.10
N LEU A 12 -33.83 26.12 -1.31
CA LEU A 12 -33.19 25.66 -2.55
C LEU A 12 -31.73 26.13 -2.66
N VAL A 13 -31.43 27.36 -2.22
CA VAL A 13 -30.05 27.89 -2.21
C VAL A 13 -29.19 27.18 -1.17
N ALA A 14 -29.73 26.90 0.03
CA ALA A 14 -29.01 26.18 1.08
C ALA A 14 -28.67 24.73 0.68
N VAL A 15 -29.58 24.03 -0.01
CA VAL A 15 -29.32 22.68 -0.52
C VAL A 15 -28.25 22.71 -1.63
N ALA A 16 -28.27 23.75 -2.48
CA ALA A 16 -27.26 23.91 -3.54
C ALA A 16 -25.86 24.22 -2.98
N THR A 17 -25.74 25.02 -1.92
CA THR A 17 -24.44 25.31 -1.27
C THR A 17 -23.88 24.11 -0.50
N CYS A 18 -24.74 23.28 0.10
CA CYS A 18 -24.31 22.02 0.71
C CYS A 18 -23.85 20.98 -0.33
N ALA A 19 -24.39 21.00 -1.56
CA ALA A 19 -24.00 20.08 -2.62
C ALA A 19 -22.63 20.41 -3.25
N VAL A 20 -22.20 21.68 -3.24
CA VAL A 20 -20.86 22.11 -3.73
C VAL A 20 -19.77 22.02 -2.67
N ALA A 21 -20.12 21.73 -1.41
CA ALA A 21 -19.15 21.31 -0.39
C ALA A 21 -18.69 19.87 -0.62
N GLN A 22 -18.37 19.52 -1.88
CA GLN A 22 -17.57 18.36 -2.17
C GLN A 22 -16.18 18.62 -1.58
N HIS A 23 -15.69 17.63 -0.85
CA HIS A 23 -14.44 17.63 -0.11
C HIS A 23 -13.24 17.83 -1.05
N ALA A 24 -13.02 19.07 -1.50
CA ALA A 24 -11.83 19.43 -2.25
C ALA A 24 -10.64 19.30 -1.29
N PRO A 25 -9.62 18.48 -1.61
CA PRO A 25 -8.45 18.36 -0.76
C PRO A 25 -7.79 19.74 -0.60
N PRO A 26 -7.14 20.00 0.54
CA PRO A 26 -6.54 21.31 0.86
C PRO A 26 -5.45 21.75 -0.13
N TRP A 27 -4.96 20.82 -0.96
CA TRP A 27 -4.02 21.07 -2.04
C TRP A 27 -4.65 20.60 -3.35
N THR A 28 -4.92 21.55 -4.23
CA THR A 28 -5.29 21.30 -5.62
C THR A 28 -4.22 21.89 -6.51
N GLU A 29 -3.97 21.22 -7.63
CA GLU A 29 -2.97 21.63 -8.61
C GLU A 29 -3.59 21.55 -10.00
N ASP A 30 -3.28 22.51 -10.85
CA ASP A 30 -3.66 22.44 -12.26
C ASP A 30 -2.99 21.25 -12.94
N CYS A 31 -3.69 20.64 -13.90
CA CYS A 31 -3.20 19.47 -14.62
C CYS A 31 -1.79 19.71 -15.19
N ARG A 32 -0.81 18.94 -14.70
CA ARG A 32 0.57 19.01 -15.17
C ARG A 32 0.66 18.48 -16.60
N LYS A 33 1.40 19.19 -17.45
CA LYS A 33 1.64 18.83 -18.85
C LYS A 33 3.11 18.50 -19.07
N SER A 34 3.39 17.68 -20.08
CA SER A 34 4.75 17.34 -20.52
C SER A 34 5.66 16.75 -19.43
N THR A 35 5.07 15.98 -18.50
CA THR A 35 5.79 15.29 -17.43
C THR A 35 6.35 13.93 -17.85
N TYR A 36 6.17 13.55 -19.12
CA TYR A 36 6.67 12.32 -19.71
C TYR A 36 7.61 12.64 -20.88
N PRO A 37 8.81 12.03 -20.97
CA PRO A 37 9.38 11.03 -20.05
C PRO A 37 9.69 11.59 -18.65
N PRO A 38 9.54 10.78 -17.59
CA PRO A 38 9.62 11.25 -16.21
C PRO A 38 11.01 11.81 -15.91
N SER A 39 11.03 13.06 -15.46
CA SER A 39 12.25 13.82 -15.16
C SER A 39 11.99 14.86 -14.07
N GLY A 40 13.06 15.43 -13.51
CA GLY A 40 12.98 16.49 -12.50
C GLY A 40 12.79 15.95 -11.07
N PRO A 41 12.34 16.82 -10.12
CA PRO A 41 12.36 16.53 -8.69
C PRO A 41 11.37 15.45 -8.24
N THR A 42 10.38 15.14 -9.07
CA THR A 42 9.39 14.09 -8.80
C THR A 42 9.86 12.71 -9.27
N PHE A 43 10.93 12.64 -10.08
CA PHE A 43 11.49 11.39 -10.56
C PHE A 43 12.58 10.87 -9.61
N ARG A 44 12.27 9.81 -8.86
CA ARG A 44 13.20 9.20 -7.89
C ARG A 44 14.18 8.20 -8.51
N GLY A 45 14.07 7.91 -9.80
CA GLY A 45 14.91 6.97 -10.52
C GLY A 45 14.12 5.83 -11.20
N GLN A 46 14.82 5.06 -12.02
CA GLN A 46 14.26 3.90 -12.71
C GLN A 46 14.13 2.71 -11.76
N VAL A 47 13.09 1.90 -11.95
CA VAL A 47 12.90 0.67 -11.20
C VAL A 47 13.61 -0.48 -11.94
N PRO A 48 14.53 -1.20 -11.28
CA PRO A 48 15.22 -2.33 -11.90
C PRO A 48 14.25 -3.49 -12.17
N TRP A 49 14.46 -4.19 -13.28
CA TRP A 49 13.73 -5.38 -13.65
C TRP A 49 14.43 -6.64 -13.12
N TYR A 50 13.63 -7.59 -12.66
CA TYR A 50 14.10 -8.90 -12.19
C TYR A 50 13.23 -10.00 -12.81
N THR A 51 13.83 -11.13 -13.14
CA THR A 51 13.12 -12.29 -13.68
C THR A 51 12.97 -13.34 -12.60
N ILE A 52 11.72 -13.66 -12.25
CA ILE A 52 11.42 -14.71 -11.29
C ILE A 52 11.11 -16.00 -12.05
N ASN A 53 12.00 -16.99 -11.94
CA ASN A 53 11.81 -18.28 -12.59
C ASN A 53 10.84 -19.16 -11.77
N LEU A 54 9.65 -19.45 -12.31
CA LEU A 54 8.61 -20.25 -11.66
C LEU A 54 8.89 -21.76 -11.71
N ASP A 55 9.79 -22.21 -12.61
CA ASP A 55 10.20 -23.61 -12.73
C ASP A 55 11.11 -24.03 -11.56
N LEU A 56 11.76 -23.04 -10.91
CA LEU A 56 12.51 -23.28 -9.69
C LEU A 56 11.57 -23.63 -8.53
N PRO A 57 12.05 -24.43 -7.55
CA PRO A 57 11.29 -24.70 -6.35
C PRO A 57 10.95 -23.37 -5.65
N PRO A 58 9.73 -23.22 -5.11
CA PRO A 58 9.23 -21.97 -4.51
C PRO A 58 10.26 -21.28 -3.59
N TYR A 59 10.93 -22.06 -2.74
CA TYR A 59 11.96 -21.59 -1.82
C TYR A 59 13.12 -20.80 -2.48
N LYS A 60 13.48 -21.11 -3.73
CA LYS A 60 14.63 -20.49 -4.42
C LYS A 60 14.26 -19.32 -5.33
N ARG A 61 12.97 -19.12 -5.62
CA ARG A 61 12.50 -18.16 -6.64
C ARG A 61 12.93 -16.72 -6.36
N TRP A 62 12.93 -16.35 -5.08
CA TRP A 62 13.22 -14.98 -4.63
C TRP A 62 14.67 -14.76 -4.20
N HIS A 63 15.54 -15.77 -4.29
CA HIS A 63 16.89 -15.68 -3.74
C HIS A 63 17.70 -14.53 -4.35
N GLU A 64 17.75 -14.43 -5.68
CA GLU A 64 18.51 -13.40 -6.38
C GLU A 64 18.06 -11.98 -5.99
N LEU A 65 16.74 -11.73 -6.05
CA LEU A 65 16.17 -10.45 -5.64
C LEU A 65 16.45 -10.12 -4.17
N MET A 66 16.36 -11.12 -3.29
CA MET A 66 16.56 -10.92 -1.86
C MET A 66 18.02 -10.70 -1.50
N VAL A 67 18.99 -11.23 -2.24
CA VAL A 67 20.40 -10.89 -2.05
C VAL A 67 20.63 -9.39 -2.27
N ASP A 68 20.06 -8.82 -3.32
CA ASP A 68 20.19 -7.39 -3.64
C ASP A 68 19.42 -6.49 -2.67
N LYS A 69 18.20 -6.88 -2.28
CA LYS A 69 17.27 -6.04 -1.51
C LYS A 69 17.25 -6.32 -0.02
N ALA A 70 17.95 -7.36 0.48
CA ALA A 70 17.96 -7.75 1.89
C ALA A 70 18.27 -6.58 2.82
N ALA A 71 19.27 -5.75 2.49
CA ALA A 71 19.65 -4.61 3.30
C ALA A 71 18.49 -3.61 3.46
N THR A 72 17.78 -3.27 2.39
CA THR A 72 16.62 -2.37 2.41
C THR A 72 15.46 -2.97 3.19
N VAL A 73 15.19 -4.28 3.03
CA VAL A 73 14.13 -4.97 3.77
C VAL A 73 14.44 -5.00 5.27
N LYS A 74 15.70 -5.23 5.66
CA LYS A 74 16.13 -5.15 7.07
C LYS A 74 15.89 -3.77 7.66
N VAL A 75 16.18 -2.70 6.93
CA VAL A 75 15.90 -1.33 7.37
C VAL A 75 14.40 -1.14 7.61
N LEU A 76 13.55 -1.58 6.68
CA LEU A 76 12.10 -1.48 6.83
C LEU A 76 11.58 -2.22 8.08
N VAL A 77 12.03 -3.46 8.28
CA VAL A 77 11.65 -4.25 9.47
C VAL A 77 12.15 -3.58 10.74
N ASN A 78 13.34 -2.99 10.74
CA ASN A 78 13.87 -2.26 11.88
C ASN A 78 13.07 -0.98 12.18
N SER A 79 12.67 -0.23 11.16
CA SER A 79 11.79 0.93 11.32
C SER A 79 10.45 0.53 11.91
N LEU A 80 9.87 -0.57 11.45
CA LEU A 80 8.63 -1.11 12.02
C LEU A 80 8.81 -1.52 13.49
N LYS A 81 9.93 -2.16 13.84
CA LYS A 81 10.31 -2.47 15.23
C LYS A 81 10.35 -1.22 16.10
N ASN A 82 10.96 -0.14 15.62
CA ASN A 82 11.03 1.11 16.35
C ASN A 82 9.65 1.74 16.57
N VAL A 83 8.78 1.72 15.56
CA VAL A 83 7.41 2.21 15.70
C VAL A 83 6.65 1.40 16.74
N VAL A 84 6.69 0.07 16.66
CA VAL A 84 6.01 -0.79 17.65
C VAL A 84 6.56 -0.60 19.06
N ASN A 85 7.87 -0.48 19.21
CA ASN A 85 8.51 -0.22 20.51
C ASN A 85 8.14 1.15 21.08
N ALA A 86 7.89 2.16 20.23
CA ALA A 86 7.42 3.47 20.69
C ALA A 86 6.03 3.40 21.33
N PHE A 87 5.14 2.53 20.84
CA PHE A 87 3.81 2.34 21.42
C PHE A 87 3.82 1.34 22.60
N VAL A 88 4.65 0.31 22.51
CA VAL A 88 4.74 -0.74 23.54
C VAL A 88 6.22 -1.06 23.80
N PRO A 89 6.88 -0.33 24.73
CA PRO A 89 8.31 -0.44 25.00
C PRO A 89 8.75 -1.80 25.53
N SER A 90 7.81 -2.64 25.94
CA SER A 90 8.09 -3.93 26.57
C SER A 90 8.79 -4.94 25.66
N GLY A 91 8.84 -4.70 24.33
CA GLY A 91 9.43 -5.63 23.35
C GLY A 91 8.69 -6.97 23.21
N LYS A 92 7.72 -7.25 24.09
CA LYS A 92 6.93 -8.49 24.14
C LYS A 92 6.14 -8.74 22.86
N ILE A 93 5.74 -7.68 22.16
CA ILE A 93 5.03 -7.81 20.88
C ILE A 93 5.94 -8.44 19.82
N MET A 94 7.20 -8.01 19.74
CA MET A 94 8.14 -8.56 18.77
C MET A 94 8.50 -10.01 19.08
N GLN A 95 8.66 -10.36 20.36
CA GLN A 95 8.84 -11.75 20.79
C GLN A 95 7.63 -12.62 20.42
N MET A 96 6.42 -12.10 20.63
CA MET A 96 5.19 -12.81 20.25
C MET A 96 5.04 -12.96 18.74
N VAL A 97 5.46 -11.96 17.97
CA VAL A 97 5.50 -12.00 16.50
C VAL A 97 6.47 -13.06 16.00
N ASP A 98 7.64 -13.18 16.62
CA ASP A 98 8.66 -14.13 16.20
C ASP A 98 8.31 -15.58 16.61
N GLU A 99 7.80 -15.80 17.83
CA GLU A 99 7.60 -17.15 18.38
C GLU A 99 6.19 -17.71 18.20
N LYS A 100 5.15 -16.90 18.47
CA LYS A 100 3.76 -17.39 18.53
C LYS A 100 3.01 -17.17 17.23
N LEU A 101 3.36 -16.14 16.47
CA LEU A 101 2.66 -15.81 15.24
C LEU A 101 2.72 -16.93 14.20
N PRO A 102 3.87 -17.57 13.90
CA PRO A 102 3.91 -18.66 12.92
C PRO A 102 3.00 -19.83 13.35
N SER A 103 3.00 -20.18 14.63
CA SER A 103 2.16 -21.27 15.16
C SER A 103 0.67 -20.92 15.19
N MET A 104 0.29 -19.67 15.48
CA MET A 104 -1.12 -19.25 15.53
C MET A 104 -1.73 -19.07 14.14
N LEU A 105 -0.91 -18.74 13.15
CA LEU A 105 -1.38 -18.41 11.81
C LEU A 105 -1.68 -19.63 10.94
N GLY A 106 -1.21 -20.82 11.34
CA GLY A 106 -1.20 -22.00 10.49
C GLY A 106 -0.25 -21.84 9.30
N ASN A 107 -0.08 -22.91 8.53
CA ASN A 107 0.72 -22.86 7.31
C ASN A 107 -0.06 -22.12 6.22
N PHE A 108 0.61 -21.24 5.48
CA PHE A 108 0.05 -20.69 4.26
C PHE A 108 -0.10 -21.82 3.22
N PRO A 109 -1.09 -21.75 2.31
CA PRO A 109 -1.17 -22.70 1.21
C PRO A 109 0.13 -22.62 0.39
N GLY A 110 0.70 -23.78 0.05
CA GLY A 110 1.81 -23.83 -0.90
C GLY A 110 1.38 -23.21 -2.23
N PRO A 111 2.23 -22.42 -2.91
CA PRO A 111 3.69 -22.29 -2.77
C PRO A 111 4.18 -21.19 -1.80
N PHE A 112 3.29 -20.37 -1.25
CA PHE A 112 3.68 -19.12 -0.55
C PHE A 112 4.47 -19.35 0.74
N GLU A 113 4.14 -20.41 1.47
CA GLU A 113 4.85 -20.79 2.70
C GLU A 113 6.35 -21.00 2.43
N GLU A 114 6.67 -21.73 1.36
CA GLU A 114 8.04 -22.05 0.99
C GLU A 114 8.78 -20.85 0.40
N GLU A 115 8.09 -19.98 -0.34
CA GLU A 115 8.65 -18.70 -0.81
C GLU A 115 9.03 -17.79 0.37
N MET A 116 8.18 -17.69 1.39
CA MET A 116 8.44 -16.88 2.57
C MET A 116 9.58 -17.44 3.42
N LYS A 117 9.68 -18.76 3.56
CA LYS A 117 10.84 -19.42 4.20
C LYS A 117 12.14 -19.10 3.45
N GLY A 118 12.13 -19.19 2.12
CA GLY A 118 13.28 -18.84 1.29
C GLY A 118 13.72 -17.38 1.46
N ILE A 119 12.76 -16.46 1.55
CA ILE A 119 13.03 -15.04 1.81
C ILE A 119 13.60 -14.85 3.22
N ALA A 120 13.00 -15.49 4.24
CA ALA A 120 13.44 -15.40 5.63
C ALA A 120 14.91 -15.85 5.77
N ASP A 121 15.26 -16.97 5.15
CA ASP A 121 16.61 -17.55 5.25
C ASP A 121 17.67 -16.70 4.53
N VAL A 122 17.38 -16.19 3.32
CA VAL A 122 18.32 -15.33 2.58
C VAL A 122 18.51 -13.99 3.27
N THR A 123 17.42 -13.41 3.78
CA THR A 123 17.49 -12.11 4.44
C THR A 123 17.97 -12.21 5.89
N GLY A 124 17.94 -13.39 6.52
CA GLY A 124 18.22 -13.55 7.95
C GLY A 124 17.19 -12.86 8.84
N ILE A 125 15.97 -12.63 8.32
CA ILE A 125 14.86 -12.04 9.07
C ILE A 125 14.04 -13.19 9.65
N PRO A 126 13.64 -13.14 10.94
CA PRO A 126 12.80 -14.17 11.52
C PRO A 126 11.52 -14.37 10.70
N LEU A 127 11.15 -15.63 10.44
CA LEU A 127 9.99 -16.00 9.65
C LEU A 127 8.69 -15.35 10.16
N GLY A 128 8.57 -15.16 11.48
CA GLY A 128 7.45 -14.46 12.11
C GLY A 128 7.28 -13.02 11.60
N ASN A 129 8.38 -12.29 11.39
CA ASN A 129 8.34 -10.93 10.84
C ASN A 129 7.97 -10.94 9.35
N VAL A 130 8.45 -11.92 8.58
CA VAL A 130 8.07 -12.06 7.16
C VAL A 130 6.57 -12.34 7.03
N HIS A 131 6.04 -13.26 7.84
CA HIS A 131 4.61 -13.54 7.93
C HIS A 131 3.79 -12.34 8.43
N PHE A 132 4.31 -11.61 9.43
CA PHE A 132 3.67 -10.41 9.95
C PHE A 132 3.52 -9.36 8.86
N VAL A 133 4.59 -9.06 8.12
CA VAL A 133 4.57 -8.10 7.01
C VAL A 133 3.62 -8.57 5.92
N ALA A 134 3.74 -9.82 5.46
CA ALA A 134 2.87 -10.35 4.40
C ALA A 134 1.38 -10.26 4.76
N LYS A 135 1.00 -10.69 5.97
CA LYS A 135 -0.41 -10.71 6.38
C LYS A 135 -0.95 -9.33 6.74
N THR A 136 -0.12 -8.47 7.33
CA THR A 136 -0.42 -7.05 7.53
C THR A 136 -0.69 -6.42 6.19
N SER A 137 0.19 -6.56 5.20
CA SER A 137 -0.03 -6.05 3.85
C SER A 137 -1.33 -6.58 3.23
N ILE A 138 -1.64 -7.87 3.33
CA ILE A 138 -2.92 -8.42 2.81
C ILE A 138 -4.14 -7.81 3.50
N LYS A 139 -4.11 -7.67 4.84
CA LYS A 139 -5.23 -7.12 5.61
C LYS A 139 -5.42 -5.63 5.33
N TYR A 140 -4.33 -4.85 5.34
CA TYR A 140 -4.36 -3.43 5.05
C TYR A 140 -4.73 -3.15 3.59
N PHE A 141 -4.25 -3.94 2.63
CA PHE A 141 -4.66 -3.85 1.23
C PHE A 141 -6.17 -4.14 1.07
N LYS A 142 -6.71 -5.12 1.80
CA LYS A 142 -8.16 -5.40 1.80
C LYS A 142 -9.00 -4.27 2.42
N ILE A 143 -8.47 -3.56 3.42
CA ILE A 143 -9.11 -2.39 4.03
C ILE A 143 -9.01 -1.16 3.12
N PHE A 144 -7.85 -0.95 2.51
CA PHE A 144 -7.54 0.14 1.57
C PHE A 144 -8.37 0.02 0.29
N LEU A 145 -8.40 -1.16 -0.35
CA LEU A 145 -9.30 -1.44 -1.47
C LEU A 145 -10.79 -1.30 -1.14
N ARG A 146 -11.17 -1.38 0.13
CA ARG A 146 -12.55 -1.14 0.57
C ARG A 146 -12.86 0.35 0.82
N HIS A 147 -11.86 1.21 0.95
CA HIS A 147 -12.03 2.66 1.13
C HIS A 147 -11.79 3.47 -0.16
N ASP A 148 -10.95 3.00 -1.09
CA ASP A 148 -10.51 3.81 -2.25
C ASP A 148 -11.35 3.68 -3.54
N ILE A 149 -12.52 3.03 -3.52
CA ILE A 149 -13.38 2.96 -4.73
C ILE A 149 -14.00 4.33 -5.11
N ASN A 150 -13.83 5.40 -4.32
CA ASN A 150 -14.46 6.70 -4.59
C ASN A 150 -13.54 7.83 -5.06
N VAL A 151 -12.27 7.59 -5.46
CA VAL A 151 -11.40 8.68 -5.95
C VAL A 151 -10.58 8.27 -7.17
N VAL A 152 -11.19 8.19 -8.35
CA VAL A 152 -10.54 8.53 -9.63
C VAL A 152 -11.59 9.01 -10.65
N ASN A 153 -11.90 10.31 -10.67
CA ASN A 153 -12.54 10.96 -11.83
C ASN A 153 -11.46 11.69 -12.64
N CYS A 154 -10.58 10.91 -13.27
CA CYS A 154 -9.61 11.38 -14.27
C CYS A 154 -9.35 10.29 -15.32
N ILE A 155 -10.34 9.42 -15.58
CA ILE A 155 -10.27 8.44 -16.68
C ILE A 155 -11.11 8.98 -17.83
N ASP A 156 -10.57 9.99 -18.51
CA ASP A 156 -10.95 10.30 -19.90
C ASP A 156 -9.65 10.57 -20.67
N LEU A 157 -8.71 9.63 -20.58
CA LEU A 157 -7.60 9.54 -21.52
C LEU A 157 -8.15 8.97 -22.83
N LYS A 158 -8.83 9.82 -23.61
CA LYS A 158 -8.92 9.59 -25.05
C LYS A 158 -7.51 9.64 -25.62
N TYR A 159 -6.97 8.46 -25.87
CA TYR A 159 -5.81 8.25 -26.71
C TYR A 159 -6.21 8.67 -28.13
N THR A 160 -5.93 9.91 -28.50
CA THR A 160 -5.94 10.33 -29.90
C THR A 160 -4.51 10.55 -30.33
N ASP A 161 -3.94 9.53 -30.97
CA ASP A 161 -2.85 9.71 -31.92
C ASP A 161 -3.36 10.62 -33.05
N GLN A 162 -2.79 11.82 -33.16
CA GLN A 162 -2.60 12.53 -34.43
C GLN A 162 -1.57 13.66 -34.29
#